data_AF-A0A183L2X1-F1
#
_entry.id   AF-A0A183L2X1-F1
#
_cell.length_a   1.000
_cell.length_b   1.000
_cell.length_c   1.000
_cell.angle_alpha   90.00
_cell.angle_beta   90.00
_cell.angle_gamma   90.00
#
_symmetry.space_group_name_H-M   'P 1'
#
loop_
_entity.id
_entity.type
_entity.pdbx_description
1 polymer ?
#
loop_
_entity_poly.entity_id
_entity_poly.type
_entity_poly.pdbx_seq_one_letter_code
_entity_poly.pdbx_strand_id
1 'polypeptide(L)'
;VNNNNNNNNNNNNNNNNSNNVNCLTFIGSSLLFVHDQSGYANIWLIDFAKIASPSNNQIRVNHRSVWKPGNYEDGYLIGIDNLVKLFEEIIHECQ
;
A
#
# COMPACT_ATOMS: atom_id res chain seq x y z
N VAL A 1 62.85 -16.46 3.24
CA VAL A 1 61.99 -17.40 3.99
C VAL A 1 60.72 -16.65 4.37
N ASN A 2 59.60 -17.12 3.83
CA ASN A 2 58.25 -16.59 4.04
C ASN A 2 57.84 -16.66 5.51
N ASN A 3 56.95 -15.76 5.94
CA ASN A 3 55.62 -16.21 6.32
C ASN A 3 54.60 -15.07 6.31
N ASN A 4 53.65 -15.24 5.40
CA ASN A 4 52.34 -14.62 5.38
C ASN A 4 51.63 -14.83 6.72
N ASN A 5 50.90 -13.83 7.20
CA ASN A 5 49.64 -14.07 7.89
C ASN A 5 48.65 -12.97 7.49
N ASN A 6 47.85 -13.34 6.49
CA ASN A 6 46.55 -12.75 6.20
C ASN A 6 45.67 -12.85 7.46
N ASN A 7 45.15 -11.73 7.94
CA ASN A 7 43.90 -11.75 8.70
C ASN A 7 42.95 -10.74 8.09
N ASN A 8 42.16 -11.28 7.16
CA ASN A 8 40.92 -10.73 6.65
C ASN A 8 39.96 -10.50 7.82
N ASN A 9 39.79 -9.25 8.25
CA ASN A 9 38.61 -8.88 9.01
C ASN A 9 37.62 -8.19 8.07
N ASN A 10 36.93 -9.06 7.33
CA ASN A 10 35.65 -8.79 6.70
C ASN A 10 34.63 -8.42 7.78
N ASN A 11 34.51 -7.13 8.12
CA ASN A 11 33.34 -6.67 8.83
C ASN A 11 32.34 -6.15 7.82
N ASN A 12 31.54 -7.12 7.39
CA ASN A 12 30.43 -7.08 6.48
C ASN A 12 29.58 -5.81 6.63
N ASN A 13 29.44 -5.13 5.49
CA ASN A 13 28.25 -4.43 5.03
C ASN A 13 26.99 -4.81 5.81
N ASN A 14 26.52 -3.91 6.67
CA ASN A 14 25.11 -3.83 7.02
C ASN A 14 24.70 -2.35 6.91
N ASN A 15 24.71 -1.84 5.67
CA ASN A 15 23.92 -0.68 5.28
C ASN A 15 22.45 -1.09 5.38
N ASN A 16 21.93 -1.18 6.61
CA ASN A 16 20.51 -1.25 6.87
C ASN A 16 19.93 0.16 6.70
N ASN A 17 20.07 0.72 5.49
CA ASN A 17 19.11 1.71 4.99
C ASN A 17 17.82 0.94 4.69
N SER A 18 17.21 0.35 5.72
CA SER A 18 15.79 0.03 5.67
C SER A 18 15.10 1.38 5.63
N ASN A 19 14.87 1.86 4.42
CA ASN A 19 13.93 2.94 4.15
C ASN A 19 12.59 2.42 4.67
N ASN A 20 12.29 2.72 5.94
CA ASN A 20 11.05 2.37 6.59
C ASN A 20 9.97 3.22 5.92
N VAL A 21 9.44 2.71 4.81
CA VAL A 21 8.25 3.28 4.18
C VAL A 21 7.13 3.09 5.20
N ASN A 22 6.74 4.18 5.84
CA ASN A 22 5.59 4.21 6.73
C ASN A 22 4.39 3.73 5.92
N CYS A 23 3.84 2.58 6.31
CA CYS A 23 2.69 2.02 5.65
C CYS A 23 1.45 2.73 6.19
N LEU A 24 0.83 3.56 5.35
CA LEU A 24 -0.31 4.38 5.72
C LEU A 24 -1.60 3.55 5.67
N THR A 25 -2.54 3.86 6.55
CA THR A 25 -3.90 3.34 6.50
C THR A 25 -4.84 4.45 6.05
N PHE A 26 -5.82 4.12 5.22
CA PHE A 26 -6.77 5.06 4.64
C PHE A 26 -8.17 4.79 5.19
N ILE A 27 -8.49 5.40 6.33
CA ILE A 27 -9.79 5.23 6.99
C ILE A 27 -10.65 6.46 6.72
N GLY A 28 -11.86 6.23 6.20
CA GLY A 28 -12.83 7.30 5.95
C GLY A 28 -12.45 8.23 4.80
N SER A 29 -11.53 7.80 3.93
CA SER A 29 -11.28 8.44 2.65
C SER A 29 -12.33 8.02 1.62
N SER A 30 -12.50 8.82 0.58
CA SER A 30 -13.49 8.60 -0.47
C SER A 30 -12.86 8.64 -1.86
N LEU A 31 -13.45 7.93 -2.82
CA LEU A 31 -13.16 8.11 -4.24
C LEU A 31 -14.17 9.07 -4.86
N LEU A 32 -13.68 10.15 -5.46
CA LEU A 32 -14.46 11.10 -6.22
C LEU A 32 -14.36 10.76 -7.70
N PHE A 33 -15.47 10.31 -8.27
CA PHE A 33 -15.63 10.09 -9.70
C PHE A 33 -16.15 11.38 -10.35
N VAL A 34 -15.46 11.85 -11.39
CA VAL A 34 -15.95 12.96 -12.21
C VAL A 34 -15.85 12.55 -13.65
N HIS A 35 -16.96 12.72 -14.36
CA HIS A 35 -17.04 12.48 -15.77
C HIS A 35 -17.83 13.61 -16.44
N ASP A 36 -17.61 13.81 -17.73
CA ASP A 36 -18.37 14.77 -18.53
C ASP A 36 -18.96 14.13 -19.79
N GLN A 37 -19.74 14.92 -20.53
CA GLN A 37 -20.40 14.48 -21.75
C GLN A 37 -19.42 14.27 -22.93
N SER A 38 -18.19 14.77 -22.85
CA SER A 38 -17.16 14.54 -23.87
C SER A 38 -16.55 13.14 -23.78
N GLY A 39 -16.92 12.37 -22.74
CA GLY A 39 -16.36 11.05 -22.45
C GLY A 39 -15.09 11.11 -21.60
N TYR A 40 -14.74 12.29 -21.07
CA TYR A 40 -13.65 12.41 -20.12
C TYR A 40 -14.10 11.89 -18.75
N ALA A 41 -13.31 11.04 -18.13
CA ALA A 41 -13.58 10.49 -16.81
C ALA A 41 -12.29 10.39 -15.99
N ASN A 42 -12.34 10.83 -14.73
CA ASN A 42 -11.26 10.77 -13.76
C ASN A 42 -11.78 10.27 -12.41
N ILE A 43 -10.83 9.77 -11.62
CA ILE A 43 -11.07 9.32 -10.25
C ILE A 43 -9.98 9.91 -9.36
N TRP A 44 -10.38 10.52 -8.25
CA TRP A 44 -9.45 11.04 -7.24
C TRP A 44 -9.72 10.46 -5.87
N LEU A 45 -8.66 10.24 -5.11
CA LEU A 45 -8.77 9.94 -3.68
C LEU A 45 -8.83 11.25 -2.89
N ILE A 46 -9.84 11.38 -2.04
CA ILE A 46 -10.09 12.56 -1.20
C ILE A 46 -10.26 12.15 0.27
N ASP A 47 -10.34 13.16 1.15
CA ASP A 47 -10.56 13.02 2.60
C ASP A 47 -9.48 12.21 3.35
N PHE A 48 -8.27 12.77 3.39
CA PHE A 48 -7.12 12.19 4.10
C PHE A 48 -7.05 12.52 5.60
N ALA A 49 -8.16 12.95 6.19
CA ALA A 49 -8.20 13.48 7.56
C ALA A 49 -7.84 12.44 8.64
N LYS A 50 -7.94 11.14 8.32
CA LYS A 50 -7.65 10.03 9.24
C LYS A 50 -6.66 9.02 8.64
N ILE A 51 -5.60 9.53 8.03
CA ILE A 51 -4.44 8.70 7.71
C ILE A 51 -3.66 8.40 8.98
N ALA A 52 -3.50 7.12 9.31
CA ALA A 52 -2.67 6.68 10.45
C ALA A 52 -1.57 5.72 10.00
N SER A 53 -0.39 5.83 10.61
CA SER A 53 0.68 4.85 10.48
C SER A 53 0.68 3.93 11.70
N PRO A 54 0.96 2.62 11.55
CA PRO A 54 1.26 1.77 12.69
C PRO A 54 2.42 2.35 13.50
N SER A 55 2.32 2.29 14.83
CA SER A 55 3.40 2.75 15.72
C SER A 55 4.63 1.83 15.70
N ASN A 56 4.47 0.60 15.18
CA ASN A 56 5.54 -0.36 14.99
C ASN A 56 5.91 -0.44 13.51
N ASN A 57 7.14 -0.05 13.17
CA ASN A 57 7.69 -0.06 11.81
C ASN A 57 7.81 -1.47 11.19
N GLN A 58 7.59 -2.53 11.97
CA GLN A 58 7.53 -3.90 11.46
C GLN A 58 6.14 -4.27 10.91
N ILE A 59 5.11 -3.50 11.24
CA ILE A 59 3.74 -3.75 10.75
C ILE A 59 3.65 -3.16 9.34
N ARG A 60 3.35 -4.02 8.37
CA ARG A 60 3.09 -3.63 6.98
C ARG A 60 1.62 -3.87 6.67
N VAL A 61 0.96 -2.84 6.17
CA VAL A 61 -0.42 -2.88 5.70
C VAL A 61 -0.40 -3.19 4.20
N ASN A 62 -1.17 -4.17 3.76
CA ASN A 62 -1.25 -4.54 2.34
C ASN A 62 -2.57 -4.13 1.68
N HIS A 63 -3.50 -3.56 2.45
CA HIS A 63 -4.82 -3.08 2.03
C HIS A 63 -5.74 -4.16 1.47
N ARG A 64 -5.33 -5.43 1.52
CA ARG A 64 -6.04 -6.60 0.96
C ARG A 64 -6.41 -7.63 2.01
N SER A 65 -5.82 -7.54 3.18
CA SER A 65 -6.12 -8.43 4.29
C SER A 65 -7.31 -7.89 5.09
N VAL A 66 -8.13 -8.80 5.62
CA VAL A 66 -9.26 -8.42 6.47
C VAL A 66 -8.73 -7.70 7.72
N TRP A 67 -9.37 -6.59 8.09
CA TRP A 67 -9.07 -5.89 9.33
C TRP A 67 -9.20 -6.81 10.54
N LYS A 68 -8.19 -6.78 11.41
CA LYS A 68 -8.17 -7.43 12.70
C LYS A 68 -7.56 -6.49 13.73
N PRO A 69 -7.98 -6.54 15.00
CA PRO A 69 -7.32 -5.79 16.05
C PRO A 69 -5.79 -6.02 16.02
N GLY A 70 -5.02 -4.94 15.84
CA GLY A 70 -3.56 -4.97 15.82
C GLY A 70 -2.87 -5.17 14.47
N ASN A 71 -3.59 -5.49 13.38
CA ASN A 71 -2.97 -5.61 12.05
C ASN A 71 -3.00 -4.31 11.22
N TYR A 72 -3.78 -3.31 11.65
CA TYR A 72 -3.91 -2.00 11.00
C TYR A 72 -4.39 -2.05 9.54
N GLU A 73 -5.03 -3.14 9.10
CA GLU A 73 -5.54 -3.23 7.73
C GLU A 73 -6.80 -2.37 7.53
N ASP A 74 -6.88 -1.64 6.42
CA ASP A 74 -8.05 -0.82 6.08
C ASP A 74 -8.98 -1.48 5.05
N GLY A 75 -8.51 -2.54 4.39
CA GLY A 75 -9.25 -3.23 3.33
C GLY A 75 -9.48 -2.37 2.10
N TYR A 76 -8.70 -1.30 1.90
CA TYR A 76 -8.97 -0.31 0.86
C TYR A 76 -8.97 -0.95 -0.54
N LEU A 77 -7.99 -1.81 -0.84
CA LEU A 77 -7.90 -2.49 -2.13
C LEU A 77 -8.94 -3.60 -2.30
N ILE A 78 -9.43 -4.18 -1.20
CA ILE A 78 -10.60 -5.08 -1.26
C ILE A 78 -11.82 -4.32 -1.80
N GLY A 79 -12.03 -3.08 -1.33
CA GLY A 79 -13.11 -2.21 -1.81
C GLY A 79 -12.97 -1.87 -3.29
N ILE A 80 -11.76 -1.55 -3.76
CA ILE A 80 -11.49 -1.28 -5.18
C ILE A 80 -11.74 -2.51 -6.04
N ASP A 81 -11.27 -3.69 -5.63
CA ASP A 81 -11.48 -4.92 -6.38
C ASP A 81 -12.98 -5.23 -6.54
N ASN A 82 -13.78 -4.97 -5.49
CA ASN A 82 -15.23 -5.12 -5.57
C ASN A 82 -15.90 -4.07 -6.47
N LEU A 83 -15.39 -2.83 -6.46
CA LEU A 83 -15.91 -1.77 -7.32
C LEU A 83 -15.65 -2.04 -8.80
N VAL A 84 -14.46 -2.55 -9.14
CA VAL A 84 -14.13 -2.97 -10.51
C VAL A 84 -15.08 -4.06 -10.97
N LYS A 85 -15.28 -5.12 -10.16
CA LYS A 85 -16.21 -6.20 -10.47
C LYS A 85 -17.63 -5.69 -10.73
N LEU A 86 -18.12 -4.79 -9.89
CA LEU A 86 -19.45 -4.18 -10.06
C LEU A 86 -19.55 -3.45 -11.41
N PHE A 87 -18.53 -2.69 -11.80
CA PHE A 87 -18.54 -2.01 -13.10
C PHE A 87 -18.46 -2.99 -14.28
N GLU A 88 -17.67 -4.07 -14.16
CA GLU A 88 -17.64 -5.13 -15.17
C GLU A 88 -19.01 -5.77 -15.35
N GLU A 89 -19.72 -6.08 -14.26
CA GLU A 89 -21.09 -6.60 -14.28
C GLU A 89 -22.06 -5.64 -14.97
N ILE A 90 -22.03 -4.34 -14.61
CA ILE A 90 -22.88 -3.31 -15.24
C ILE A 90 -22.61 -3.20 -16.75
N ILE A 91 -21.35 -3.23 -17.16
CA ILE A 91 -20.96 -3.17 -18.57
C ILE A 91 -21.49 -4.39 -19.32
N HIS A 92 -21.39 -5.58 -18.72
CA HIS A 92 -21.89 -6.82 -19.31
C HIS A 92 -23.42 -6.85 -19.46
N GLU A 93 -24.18 -6.29 -18.51
CA GLU A 93 -25.64 -6.22 -18.60
C GLU A 93 -26.14 -5.18 -19.62
N CYS A 94 -25.31 -4.18 -19.94
CA CYS A 94 -25.64 -3.12 -20.89
C CYS A 94 -25.29 -3.47 -22.36
N GLN A 95 -24.76 -4.67 -22.61
CA GLN A 95 -24.46 -5.22 -23.95
C GLN A 95 -25.58 -6.11 -24.47
#